data_AF-A0A3E0PGS5-F1
#
_entry.id   AF-A0A3E0PGS5-F1
#
_cell.length_a   1.000
_cell.length_b   1.000
_cell.length_c   1.000
_cell.angle_alpha   90.00
_cell.angle_beta   90.00
_cell.angle_gamma   90.00
#
_symmetry.space_group_name_H-M   'P 1'
#
loop_
_entity.id
_entity.type
_entity.pdbx_description
1 polymer ?
#
loop_
_entity_poly.entity_id
_entity_poly.type
_entity_poly.pdbx_seq_one_letter_code
_entity_poly.pdbx_strand_id
1 'polypeptide(L)'
;MATATPLKRDNVGKALSSALDAGAGLLRLTPTWVPRSFLHPGKRIKLAPGDWYAFGAHRGGIDERWFASTTEAANENRTPDEGLSYVTFEGKRFTLADAVAEAGERTIGKTMYDKYERWPVYSKFFDNMGPIPHHMHQGFKHAALTGQQGKPESYYFPPQYNNVDNNFAYTFMGLEPGTTKADVRKCLENWHKGDNGILDLSRAYRLKRGTGWLIPPGVLHAPGSLCTYEPQWGSDVFGMFQSLVEGREVPWSLLVKDVPQDKHQDLDFIIEQLDWEKNVDTHFKAHNYLEPIVDQANSGSGYTDRWIVYGTVDGEQLFSAKELTLEPGAKCTLKDPGASGWITVQGRGRIGKLALQTPAMIHFGEETEDEVFITHEAATAGVEIENTGSEPLVSLRYFGPNTHAKLPSVGDYLK
;
A
#
# COMPACT_ATOMS: atom_id res chain seq x y z
N MET A 1 -5.78 24.36 11.85
CA MET A 1 -5.17 24.05 13.16
C MET A 1 -3.68 24.35 13.07
N ALA A 2 -3.01 24.71 14.17
CA ALA A 2 -1.55 24.86 14.14
C ALA A 2 -0.92 23.49 13.81
N THR A 3 -0.05 23.44 12.82
CA THR A 3 0.67 22.21 12.46
C THR A 3 1.55 21.78 13.64
N ALA A 4 1.49 20.49 14.01
CA ALA A 4 2.27 19.96 15.11
C ALA A 4 3.78 20.22 14.90
N THR A 5 4.49 20.55 15.99
CA THR A 5 5.91 20.90 15.93
C THR A 5 6.76 19.64 15.71
N PRO A 6 7.59 19.57 14.65
CA PRO A 6 8.44 18.42 14.40
C PRO A 6 9.55 18.31 15.45
N LEU A 7 9.71 17.12 16.02
CA LEU A 7 10.84 16.79 16.89
C LEU A 7 12.02 16.30 16.07
N LYS A 8 13.24 16.61 16.54
CA LYS A 8 14.45 15.98 16.02
C LYS A 8 14.56 14.56 16.56
N ARG A 9 15.15 13.65 15.77
CA ARG A 9 15.29 12.22 16.07
C ARG A 9 15.87 11.93 17.46
N ASP A 10 16.87 12.70 17.89
CA ASP A 10 17.53 12.59 19.21
C ASP A 10 16.63 12.97 20.40
N ASN A 11 15.42 13.49 20.14
CA ASN A 11 14.47 13.96 21.14
C ASN A 11 13.11 13.23 21.08
N VAL A 12 13.04 12.07 20.40
CA VAL A 12 11.79 11.32 20.22
C VAL A 12 11.41 10.49 21.44
N GLY A 13 12.37 9.88 22.15
CA GLY A 13 12.10 8.90 23.22
C GLY A 13 11.11 9.34 24.30
N LYS A 14 11.23 10.58 24.82
CA LYS A 14 10.30 11.09 25.83
C LYS A 14 8.89 11.27 25.27
N ALA A 15 8.77 11.86 24.08
CA ALA A 15 7.46 12.09 23.44
C ALA A 15 6.80 10.77 23.05
N LEU A 16 7.58 9.81 22.55
CA LEU A 16 7.13 8.46 22.23
C LEU A 16 6.61 7.74 23.47
N SER A 17 7.36 7.73 24.58
CA SER A 17 6.90 7.08 25.82
C SER A 17 5.58 7.69 26.29
N SER A 18 5.46 9.02 26.31
CA SER A 18 4.21 9.68 26.70
C SER A 18 3.05 9.34 25.76
N ALA A 19 3.28 9.29 24.45
CA ALA A 19 2.28 8.90 23.47
C ALA A 19 1.82 7.44 23.66
N LEU A 20 2.75 6.52 23.88
CA LEU A 20 2.45 5.11 24.16
C LEU A 20 1.64 4.96 25.45
N ASP A 21 2.06 5.59 26.54
CA ASP A 21 1.37 5.47 27.84
C ASP A 21 -0.05 6.07 27.77
N ALA A 22 -0.18 7.24 27.14
CA ALA A 22 -1.46 7.92 26.95
C ALA A 22 -2.40 7.11 26.04
N GLY A 23 -1.87 6.53 24.96
CA GLY A 23 -2.61 5.72 23.99
C GLY A 23 -2.80 4.26 24.40
N ALA A 24 -2.22 3.82 25.53
CA ALA A 24 -2.12 2.40 25.89
C ALA A 24 -1.51 1.54 24.77
N GLY A 25 -0.38 2.00 24.22
CA GLY A 25 0.35 1.40 23.12
C GLY A 25 -0.14 1.79 21.72
N LEU A 26 -1.26 2.53 21.59
CA LEU A 26 -1.73 3.04 20.30
C LEU A 26 -1.09 4.37 19.96
N LEU A 27 -0.71 4.57 18.69
CA LEU A 27 -0.14 5.84 18.21
C LEU A 27 -1.05 6.45 17.15
N ARG A 28 -1.45 7.71 17.33
CA ARG A 28 -2.18 8.47 16.30
C ARG A 28 -1.24 8.83 15.16
N LEU A 29 -1.65 8.54 13.93
CA LEU A 29 -0.92 8.96 12.73
C LEU A 29 -1.62 10.13 12.02
N THR A 30 -0.86 10.88 11.22
CA THR A 30 -1.37 11.95 10.36
C THR A 30 -1.35 11.55 8.88
N PRO A 31 -2.25 12.08 8.03
CA PRO A 31 -2.24 11.79 6.60
C PRO A 31 -0.88 12.04 5.94
N THR A 32 -0.41 11.06 5.15
CA THR A 32 0.86 11.12 4.42
C THR A 32 0.58 11.14 2.92
N TRP A 33 0.67 12.32 2.29
CA TRP A 33 0.32 12.52 0.89
C TRP A 33 1.55 12.36 -0.02
N VAL A 34 1.40 11.64 -1.13
CA VAL A 34 2.49 11.46 -2.11
C VAL A 34 1.95 11.82 -3.51
N PRO A 35 2.59 12.76 -4.23
CA PRO A 35 2.23 13.07 -5.60
C PRO A 35 2.99 12.19 -6.60
N ARG A 36 2.40 11.95 -7.77
CA ARG A 36 3.06 11.29 -8.90
C ARG A 36 3.00 12.18 -10.14
N SER A 37 4.16 12.53 -10.68
CA SER A 37 4.31 13.48 -11.80
C SER A 37 3.67 13.00 -13.11
N PHE A 38 3.51 11.69 -13.28
CA PHE A 38 2.99 11.06 -14.49
C PHE A 38 1.53 10.59 -14.37
N LEU A 39 0.85 10.86 -13.25
CA LEU A 39 -0.51 10.41 -12.96
C LEU A 39 -1.47 11.57 -12.67
N HIS A 40 -2.75 11.31 -12.88
CA HIS A 40 -3.83 12.24 -12.58
C HIS A 40 -4.67 11.71 -11.42
N PRO A 41 -4.97 12.54 -10.41
CA PRO A 41 -5.63 12.09 -9.20
C PRO A 41 -7.07 11.65 -9.48
N GLY A 42 -7.45 10.50 -8.92
CA GLY A 42 -8.76 9.87 -9.07
C GLY A 42 -9.86 10.46 -8.18
N LYS A 43 -9.48 11.30 -7.21
CA LYS A 43 -10.36 12.16 -6.37
C LYS A 43 -11.22 11.44 -5.34
N ARG A 44 -10.93 10.18 -5.02
CA ARG A 44 -11.64 9.32 -4.05
C ARG A 44 -10.89 9.17 -2.73
N ILE A 45 -9.61 9.52 -2.63
CA ILE A 45 -8.84 9.53 -1.36
C ILE A 45 -9.19 10.68 -0.39
N LYS A 46 -10.31 11.38 -0.66
CA LYS A 46 -10.93 12.41 0.19
C LYS A 46 -10.13 13.70 0.39
N LEU A 47 -9.03 13.87 -0.35
CA LEU A 47 -8.31 15.15 -0.41
C LEU A 47 -9.19 16.22 -1.07
N ALA A 48 -9.23 17.40 -0.46
CA ALA A 48 -10.04 18.52 -0.91
C ALA A 48 -9.71 18.92 -2.36
N PRO A 49 -10.71 19.32 -3.19
CA PRO A 49 -10.48 19.64 -4.60
C PRO A 49 -9.43 20.74 -4.88
N GLY A 50 -9.29 21.71 -3.99
CA GLY A 50 -8.28 22.76 -4.10
C GLY A 50 -6.85 22.28 -3.86
N ASP A 51 -6.69 21.09 -3.26
CA ASP A 51 -5.43 20.61 -2.72
C ASP A 51 -4.83 19.44 -3.53
N TRP A 52 -5.48 18.99 -4.59
CA TRP A 52 -4.98 17.89 -5.44
C TRP A 52 -3.58 18.12 -6.01
N TYR A 53 -3.13 19.37 -6.07
CA TYR A 53 -1.78 19.75 -6.49
C TYR A 53 -1.07 20.58 -5.41
N ALA A 54 -1.28 20.29 -4.12
CA ALA A 54 -0.73 21.08 -3.01
C ALA A 54 0.81 21.14 -2.99
N PHE A 55 1.50 20.14 -3.56
CA PHE A 55 2.96 20.18 -3.77
C PHE A 55 3.39 21.03 -4.99
N GLY A 56 2.42 21.62 -5.71
CA GLY A 56 2.60 22.34 -6.97
C GLY A 56 2.44 21.42 -8.18
N ALA A 57 1.83 21.94 -9.26
CA ALA A 57 1.55 21.15 -10.46
C ALA A 57 2.78 20.49 -11.09
N HIS A 58 3.96 21.08 -10.93
CA HIS A 58 5.24 20.52 -11.38
C HIS A 58 5.65 19.23 -10.66
N ARG A 59 5.08 18.94 -9.49
CA ARG A 59 5.28 17.69 -8.74
C ARG A 59 4.28 16.58 -9.11
N GLY A 60 3.28 16.89 -9.93
CA GLY A 60 2.15 16.00 -10.22
C GLY A 60 0.98 16.15 -9.26
N GLY A 61 -0.10 15.43 -9.55
CA GLY A 61 -1.26 15.37 -8.65
C GLY A 61 -1.01 14.40 -7.50
N ILE A 62 -1.64 14.67 -6.36
CA ILE A 62 -1.68 13.76 -5.22
C ILE A 62 -2.72 12.68 -5.49
N ASP A 63 -2.23 11.53 -5.93
CA ASP A 63 -2.97 10.31 -6.20
C ASP A 63 -2.73 9.23 -5.13
N GLU A 64 -1.76 9.43 -4.23
CA GLU A 64 -1.43 8.48 -3.18
C GLU A 64 -1.57 9.05 -1.76
N ARG A 65 -2.07 8.22 -0.83
CA ARG A 65 -1.99 8.42 0.62
C ARG A 65 -1.36 7.19 1.26
N TRP A 66 -0.19 7.36 1.87
CA TRP A 66 0.56 6.27 2.51
C TRP A 66 0.16 6.13 3.98
N PHE A 67 0.18 4.89 4.48
CA PHE A 67 -0.32 4.52 5.80
C PHE A 67 0.73 3.80 6.62
N ALA A 68 0.99 4.30 7.83
CA ALA A 68 2.00 3.75 8.74
C ALA A 68 3.33 3.43 8.03
N SER A 69 3.75 4.31 7.13
CA SER A 69 4.96 4.12 6.34
C SER A 69 6.20 4.57 7.09
N THR A 70 7.26 3.76 6.98
CA THR A 70 8.63 4.12 7.33
C THR A 70 9.55 4.16 6.10
N THR A 71 8.95 4.15 4.91
CA THR A 71 9.62 4.15 3.61
C THR A 71 9.53 5.53 2.98
N GLU A 72 10.63 6.03 2.44
CA GLU A 72 10.66 7.29 1.71
C GLU A 72 10.16 7.08 0.27
N ALA A 73 9.36 8.01 -0.24
CA ALA A 73 8.91 7.96 -1.64
C ALA A 73 10.09 8.20 -2.60
N ALA A 74 10.17 7.47 -3.70
CA ALA A 74 11.25 7.61 -4.69
C ALA A 74 10.92 8.63 -5.79
N ASN A 75 10.48 9.83 -5.38
CA ASN A 75 10.13 10.92 -6.28
C ASN A 75 11.31 11.87 -6.54
N GLU A 76 11.41 12.38 -7.77
CA GLU A 76 12.29 13.51 -8.06
C GLU A 76 11.84 14.78 -7.30
N ASN A 77 12.80 15.53 -6.77
CA ASN A 77 12.57 16.78 -6.02
C ASN A 77 11.61 16.64 -4.82
N ARG A 78 11.56 15.46 -4.19
CA ARG A 78 10.76 15.20 -2.99
C ARG A 78 11.19 16.01 -1.78
N THR A 79 10.28 16.18 -0.81
CA THR A 79 10.69 16.63 0.51
C THR A 79 11.47 15.52 1.23
N PRO A 80 12.37 15.85 2.18
CA PRO A 80 13.18 14.84 2.88
C PRO A 80 12.36 13.74 3.56
N ASP A 81 11.15 14.08 4.01
CA ASP A 81 10.22 13.22 4.74
C ASP A 81 9.06 12.69 3.89
N GLU A 82 9.07 12.93 2.57
CA GLU A 82 8.00 12.48 1.69
C GLU A 82 7.85 10.95 1.73
N GLY A 83 6.64 10.47 2.02
CA GLY A 83 6.34 9.05 2.21
C GLY A 83 6.45 8.57 3.66
N LEU A 84 7.03 9.34 4.59
CA LEU A 84 7.12 8.94 6.00
C LEU A 84 5.86 9.34 6.77
N SER A 85 5.25 8.38 7.46
CA SER A 85 4.11 8.66 8.34
C SER A 85 4.57 9.29 9.65
N TYR A 86 3.83 10.28 10.11
CA TYR A 86 4.08 10.97 11.36
C TYR A 86 3.14 10.48 12.46
N VAL A 87 3.69 10.29 13.65
CA VAL A 87 2.95 10.21 14.90
C VAL A 87 2.71 11.63 15.41
N THR A 88 1.50 11.95 15.86
CA THR A 88 1.18 13.23 16.52
C THR A 88 0.72 12.99 17.95
N PHE A 89 1.23 13.80 18.89
CA PHE A 89 0.86 13.74 20.30
C PHE A 89 1.12 15.10 20.97
N GLU A 90 0.10 15.66 21.63
CA GLU A 90 0.17 16.94 22.36
C GLU A 90 0.82 18.10 21.56
N GLY A 91 0.45 18.23 20.28
CA GLY A 91 0.96 19.28 19.40
C GLY A 91 2.42 19.09 18.94
N LYS A 92 3.01 17.92 19.18
CA LYS A 92 4.32 17.50 18.66
C LYS A 92 4.15 16.38 17.66
N ARG A 93 5.06 16.30 16.70
CA ARG A 93 5.12 15.18 15.74
C ARG A 93 6.52 14.63 15.58
N PHE A 94 6.62 13.34 15.28
CA PHE A 94 7.85 12.63 14.95
C PHE A 94 7.52 11.49 13.98
N THR A 95 8.48 11.01 13.21
CA THR A 95 8.18 9.95 12.22
C THR A 95 7.94 8.61 12.92
N LEU A 96 7.10 7.76 12.33
CA LEU A 96 6.96 6.38 12.76
C LEU A 96 8.29 5.63 12.62
N ALA A 97 9.13 5.99 11.63
CA ALA A 97 10.47 5.46 11.48
C ALA A 97 11.34 5.73 12.73
N ASP A 98 11.32 6.96 13.25
CA ASP A 98 12.02 7.29 14.50
C ASP A 98 11.43 6.55 15.70
N ALA A 99 10.10 6.39 15.75
CA ALA A 99 9.44 5.65 16.82
C ALA A 99 9.89 4.17 16.85
N VAL A 100 9.99 3.54 15.68
CA VAL A 100 10.48 2.16 15.54
C VAL A 100 11.96 2.06 15.90
N ALA A 101 12.79 3.01 15.46
CA ALA A 101 14.21 3.02 15.81
C ALA A 101 14.45 3.18 17.33
N GLU A 102 13.60 3.96 18.01
CA GLU A 102 13.72 4.23 19.44
C GLU A 102 13.16 3.09 20.31
N ALA A 103 12.06 2.46 19.91
CA ALA A 103 11.35 1.46 20.71
C ALA A 103 10.92 0.24 19.88
N GLY A 104 11.81 -0.30 19.05
CA GLY A 104 11.53 -1.37 18.08
C GLY A 104 10.82 -2.59 18.65
N GLU A 105 11.31 -3.15 19.76
CA GLU A 105 10.68 -4.35 20.36
C GLU A 105 9.25 -4.07 20.86
N ARG A 106 8.99 -2.89 21.44
CA ARG A 106 7.65 -2.50 21.89
C ARG A 106 6.71 -2.18 20.72
N THR A 107 7.25 -1.55 19.68
CA THR A 107 6.48 -1.04 18.55
C THR A 107 6.12 -2.12 17.55
N ILE A 108 7.09 -2.93 17.09
CA ILE A 108 6.88 -3.93 16.03
C ILE A 108 7.16 -5.37 16.48
N GLY A 109 7.62 -5.55 17.72
CA GLY A 109 7.91 -6.87 18.28
C GLY A 109 9.36 -7.28 18.04
N LYS A 110 9.90 -8.04 18.99
CA LYS A 110 11.31 -8.44 19.02
C LYS A 110 11.76 -9.14 17.74
N THR A 111 11.04 -10.18 17.32
CA THR A 111 11.41 -10.98 16.13
C THR A 111 11.50 -10.14 14.85
N MET A 112 10.59 -9.18 14.67
CA MET A 112 10.59 -8.32 13.49
C MET A 112 11.72 -7.29 13.54
N TYR A 113 11.91 -6.67 14.71
CA TYR A 113 12.96 -5.68 14.89
C TYR A 113 14.37 -6.29 14.81
N ASP A 114 14.61 -7.45 15.43
CA ASP A 114 15.91 -8.15 15.35
C ASP A 114 16.28 -8.53 13.91
N LYS A 115 15.29 -8.82 13.06
CA LYS A 115 15.54 -9.25 11.67
C LYS A 115 15.70 -8.08 10.69
N TYR A 116 14.91 -7.02 10.85
CA TYR A 116 14.81 -5.96 9.84
C TYR A 116 15.27 -4.59 10.33
N GLU A 117 15.34 -4.37 11.65
CA GLU A 117 15.68 -3.09 12.31
C GLU A 117 14.79 -1.91 11.87
N ARG A 118 13.64 -2.22 11.26
CA ARG A 118 12.66 -1.28 10.72
C ARG A 118 11.29 -1.95 10.61
N TRP A 119 10.25 -1.15 10.39
CA TRP A 119 8.96 -1.65 9.90
C TRP A 119 9.09 -1.92 8.39
N PRO A 120 9.13 -3.19 7.93
CA PRO A 120 9.61 -3.52 6.58
C PRO A 120 8.54 -3.44 5.50
N VAL A 121 7.33 -3.02 5.84
CA VAL A 121 6.16 -2.96 4.97
C VAL A 121 5.47 -1.61 5.12
N TYR A 122 4.62 -1.25 4.18
CA TYR A 122 3.61 -0.21 4.38
C TYR A 122 2.35 -0.53 3.58
N SER A 123 1.31 0.28 3.72
CA SER A 123 0.21 0.27 2.75
C SER A 123 -0.07 1.66 2.24
N LYS A 124 -0.78 1.76 1.13
CA LYS A 124 -1.30 3.04 0.63
C LYS A 124 -2.70 2.91 0.07
N PHE A 125 -3.38 4.04 -0.03
CA PHE A 125 -4.32 4.22 -1.13
C PHE A 125 -3.56 4.79 -2.30
N PHE A 126 -3.74 4.21 -3.48
CA PHE A 126 -3.49 4.91 -4.73
C PHE A 126 -4.80 5.01 -5.52
N ASP A 127 -5.01 6.14 -6.16
CA ASP A 127 -6.28 6.48 -6.76
C ASP A 127 -6.06 7.37 -7.97
N ASN A 128 -6.25 6.77 -9.14
CA ASN A 128 -5.97 7.39 -10.43
C ASN A 128 -7.24 7.62 -11.25
N MET A 129 -7.22 8.68 -12.06
CA MET A 129 -8.30 9.00 -13.01
C MET A 129 -8.35 8.01 -14.18
N GLY A 130 -7.22 7.39 -14.51
CA GLY A 130 -7.07 6.38 -15.56
C GLY A 130 -6.04 5.32 -15.16
N PRO A 131 -5.66 4.40 -16.06
CA PRO A 131 -4.70 3.36 -15.76
C PRO A 131 -3.29 3.93 -15.53
N ILE A 132 -2.53 3.22 -14.70
CA ILE A 132 -1.07 3.40 -14.56
C ILE A 132 -0.39 2.68 -15.74
N PRO A 133 0.75 3.18 -16.27
CA PRO A 133 1.47 2.47 -17.33
C PRO A 133 1.73 1.00 -16.99
N HIS A 134 1.70 0.12 -18.01
CA HIS A 134 2.12 -1.27 -17.85
C HIS A 134 3.56 -1.30 -17.33
N HIS A 135 3.76 -1.88 -16.16
CA HIS A 135 5.02 -1.80 -15.44
C HIS A 135 5.26 -3.06 -14.63
N MET A 136 6.45 -3.18 -14.08
CA MET A 136 6.80 -4.24 -13.15
C MET A 136 7.58 -3.67 -11.98
N HIS A 137 7.58 -4.45 -10.89
CA HIS A 137 8.40 -4.21 -9.72
C HIS A 137 9.51 -5.24 -9.66
N GLN A 138 10.76 -4.80 -9.47
CA GLN A 138 11.92 -5.68 -9.47
C GLN A 138 11.85 -6.71 -8.34
N GLY A 139 12.33 -7.93 -8.62
CA GLY A 139 12.64 -8.92 -7.58
C GLY A 139 13.89 -8.53 -6.80
N PHE A 140 14.07 -9.15 -5.62
CA PHE A 140 15.17 -8.84 -4.70
C PHE A 140 16.56 -8.90 -5.34
N LYS A 141 16.82 -9.88 -6.21
CA LYS A 141 18.11 -10.01 -6.94
C LYS A 141 18.43 -8.77 -7.77
N HIS A 142 17.49 -8.27 -8.56
CA HIS A 142 17.71 -7.15 -9.47
C HIS A 142 17.70 -5.81 -8.73
N ALA A 143 16.79 -5.62 -7.77
CA ALA A 143 16.76 -4.41 -6.95
C ALA A 143 18.07 -4.19 -6.15
N ALA A 144 18.71 -5.28 -5.69
CA ALA A 144 19.98 -5.20 -4.96
C ALA A 144 21.13 -4.60 -5.80
N LEU A 145 21.06 -4.68 -7.15
CA LEU A 145 22.08 -4.11 -8.04
C LEU A 145 22.11 -2.57 -8.00
N THR A 146 21.04 -1.94 -7.52
CA THR A 146 20.96 -0.48 -7.28
C THR A 146 20.86 -0.14 -5.79
N GLY A 147 21.16 -1.11 -4.90
CA GLY A 147 21.11 -0.91 -3.45
C GLY A 147 19.70 -0.89 -2.85
N GLN A 148 18.69 -1.36 -3.59
CA GLN A 148 17.29 -1.35 -3.20
C GLN A 148 16.78 -2.77 -2.89
N GLN A 149 15.54 -2.87 -2.39
CA GLN A 149 14.88 -4.15 -2.11
C GLN A 149 13.81 -4.43 -3.15
N GLY A 150 13.47 -5.70 -3.36
CA GLY A 150 12.35 -6.06 -4.22
C GLY A 150 11.03 -5.50 -3.68
N LYS A 151 10.03 -5.36 -4.57
CA LYS A 151 8.73 -4.81 -4.21
C LYS A 151 7.60 -5.76 -4.61
N PRO A 152 7.33 -6.82 -3.83
CA PRO A 152 6.05 -7.50 -3.86
C PRO A 152 4.95 -6.58 -3.30
N GLU A 153 3.74 -6.70 -3.87
CA GLU A 153 2.59 -5.91 -3.43
C GLU A 153 1.28 -6.71 -3.54
N SER A 154 0.19 -6.09 -3.10
CA SER A 154 -1.16 -6.66 -3.17
C SER A 154 -2.18 -5.57 -3.32
N TYR A 155 -3.33 -5.90 -3.89
CA TYR A 155 -4.44 -4.98 -4.07
C TYR A 155 -5.64 -5.44 -3.28
N TYR A 156 -6.39 -4.48 -2.74
CA TYR A 156 -7.76 -4.64 -2.30
C TYR A 156 -8.56 -3.41 -2.75
N PHE A 157 -9.76 -3.61 -3.28
CA PHE A 157 -10.60 -2.52 -3.81
C PHE A 157 -11.72 -2.16 -2.81
N PRO A 158 -11.47 -1.33 -1.79
CA PRO A 158 -12.45 -1.03 -0.74
C PRO A 158 -13.72 -0.41 -1.32
N PRO A 159 -14.92 -1.00 -1.10
CA PRO A 159 -16.17 -0.43 -1.60
C PRO A 159 -16.42 1.01 -1.14
N GLN A 160 -15.97 1.36 0.07
CA GLN A 160 -16.14 2.67 0.72
C GLN A 160 -15.44 3.81 -0.03
N TYR A 161 -14.41 3.50 -0.81
CA TYR A 161 -13.67 4.46 -1.65
C TYR A 161 -13.98 4.30 -3.13
N ASN A 162 -14.84 3.35 -3.52
CA ASN A 162 -15.13 3.01 -4.91
C ASN A 162 -16.63 3.10 -5.20
N ASN A 163 -17.30 4.16 -4.74
CA ASN A 163 -18.72 4.39 -5.03
C ASN A 163 -19.01 4.68 -6.52
N VAL A 164 -18.00 5.07 -7.30
CA VAL A 164 -18.07 5.32 -8.74
C VAL A 164 -16.79 4.82 -9.44
N ASP A 165 -16.93 4.46 -10.71
CA ASP A 165 -15.81 4.09 -11.58
C ASP A 165 -15.18 5.36 -12.20
N ASN A 166 -13.85 5.34 -12.35
CA ASN A 166 -13.10 6.28 -13.20
C ASN A 166 -12.83 5.63 -14.56
N ASN A 167 -11.99 6.23 -15.41
CA ASN A 167 -11.69 5.68 -16.73
C ASN A 167 -11.00 4.32 -16.60
N PHE A 168 -11.53 3.29 -17.27
CA PHE A 168 -10.89 1.97 -17.34
C PHE A 168 -10.78 1.24 -15.98
N ALA A 169 -11.91 0.73 -15.46
CA ALA A 169 -11.95 -0.14 -14.27
C ALA A 169 -11.53 -1.61 -14.57
N TYR A 170 -10.50 -1.76 -15.39
CA TYR A 170 -9.85 -3.03 -15.72
C TYR A 170 -8.37 -2.92 -15.37
N THR A 171 -7.73 -4.03 -15.08
CA THR A 171 -6.29 -4.10 -14.86
C THR A 171 -5.67 -5.11 -15.82
N PHE A 172 -4.50 -4.79 -16.35
CA PHE A 172 -3.70 -5.76 -17.10
C PHE A 172 -2.77 -6.49 -16.13
N MET A 173 -2.66 -7.80 -16.23
CA MET A 173 -1.74 -8.58 -15.40
C MET A 173 -1.14 -9.73 -16.20
N GLY A 174 0.18 -9.84 -16.13
CA GLY A 174 0.98 -10.78 -16.90
C GLY A 174 0.98 -10.47 -18.40
N LEU A 175 1.45 -11.45 -19.14
CA LEU A 175 1.44 -11.51 -20.60
C LEU A 175 0.52 -12.65 -21.03
N GLU A 176 -0.08 -12.54 -22.21
CA GLU A 176 -0.90 -13.61 -22.77
C GLU A 176 -0.02 -14.86 -22.99
N PRO A 177 -0.45 -16.05 -22.52
CA PRO A 177 0.30 -17.28 -22.72
C PRO A 177 0.60 -17.54 -24.19
N GLY A 178 1.88 -17.80 -24.50
CA GLY A 178 2.38 -17.91 -25.87
C GLY A 178 3.19 -16.70 -26.35
N THR A 179 3.12 -15.57 -25.63
CA THR A 179 4.03 -14.43 -25.83
C THR A 179 5.48 -14.87 -25.65
N THR A 180 6.38 -14.36 -26.50
CA THR A 180 7.82 -14.64 -26.45
C THR A 180 8.62 -13.43 -25.98
N LYS A 181 9.85 -13.68 -25.48
CA LYS A 181 10.80 -12.58 -25.15
C LYS A 181 11.14 -11.71 -26.36
N ALA A 182 11.06 -12.27 -27.58
CA ALA A 182 11.29 -11.52 -28.81
C ALA A 182 10.17 -10.50 -29.06
N ASP A 183 8.92 -10.84 -28.74
CA ASP A 183 7.78 -9.92 -28.87
C ASP A 183 7.94 -8.73 -27.92
N VAL A 184 8.27 -8.99 -26.65
CA VAL A 184 8.55 -7.93 -25.65
C VAL A 184 9.73 -7.06 -26.09
N ARG A 185 10.83 -7.66 -26.58
CA ARG A 185 11.96 -6.90 -27.15
C ARG A 185 11.50 -6.00 -28.28
N LYS A 186 10.62 -6.50 -29.16
CA LYS A 186 10.12 -5.72 -30.28
C LYS A 186 9.33 -4.49 -29.83
N CYS A 187 8.53 -4.62 -28.77
CA CYS A 187 7.88 -3.48 -28.14
C CYS A 187 8.92 -2.47 -27.65
N LEU A 188 9.94 -2.89 -26.90
CA LEU A 188 10.96 -1.97 -26.39
C LEU A 188 11.74 -1.24 -27.50
N GLU A 189 12.05 -1.92 -28.61
CA GLU A 189 12.65 -1.28 -29.81
C GLU A 189 11.75 -0.19 -30.44
N ASN A 190 10.44 -0.26 -30.22
CA ASN A 190 9.46 0.69 -30.76
C ASN A 190 9.17 1.86 -29.81
N TRP A 191 9.89 2.00 -28.68
CA TRP A 191 9.59 3.00 -27.65
C TRP A 191 9.34 4.42 -28.18
N HIS A 192 10.18 4.88 -29.11
CA HIS A 192 10.11 6.24 -29.65
C HIS A 192 9.17 6.39 -30.87
N LYS A 193 8.30 5.41 -31.13
CA LYS A 193 7.37 5.42 -32.27
C LYS A 193 5.91 5.70 -31.87
N GLY A 194 5.67 6.13 -30.63
CA GLY A 194 4.33 6.28 -30.04
C GLY A 194 4.05 5.16 -29.05
N ASP A 195 2.85 4.59 -29.11
CA ASP A 195 2.55 3.36 -28.36
C ASP A 195 3.45 2.22 -28.83
N ASN A 196 4.16 1.59 -27.90
CA ASN A 196 5.09 0.52 -28.18
C ASN A 196 4.43 -0.85 -28.38
N GLY A 197 3.12 -0.96 -28.11
CA GLY A 197 2.33 -2.17 -28.30
C GLY A 197 2.46 -3.20 -27.18
N ILE A 198 3.07 -2.86 -26.03
CA ILE A 198 3.27 -3.84 -24.95
C ILE A 198 1.95 -4.38 -24.38
N LEU A 199 0.90 -3.56 -24.38
CA LEU A 199 -0.42 -3.97 -23.88
C LEU A 199 -1.11 -4.98 -24.80
N ASP A 200 -0.77 -5.03 -26.08
CA ASP A 200 -1.29 -6.03 -27.03
C ASP A 200 -0.82 -7.45 -26.68
N LEU A 201 0.24 -7.55 -25.87
CA LEU A 201 0.78 -8.81 -25.35
C LEU A 201 0.19 -9.21 -24.00
N SER A 202 -0.79 -8.48 -23.46
CA SER A 202 -1.30 -8.65 -22.09
C SER A 202 -2.79 -8.95 -22.04
N ARG A 203 -3.26 -9.43 -20.88
CA ARG A 203 -4.66 -9.78 -20.63
C ARG A 203 -5.27 -8.85 -19.59
N ALA A 204 -6.43 -8.29 -19.92
CA ALA A 204 -7.21 -7.46 -19.01
C ALA A 204 -8.18 -8.28 -18.13
N TYR A 205 -8.29 -7.88 -16.87
CA TYR A 205 -9.25 -8.39 -15.89
C TYR A 205 -10.13 -7.25 -15.39
N ARG A 206 -11.44 -7.47 -15.32
CA ARG A 206 -12.37 -6.50 -14.70
C ARG A 206 -12.12 -6.46 -13.20
N LEU A 207 -11.97 -5.26 -12.64
CA LEU A 207 -11.83 -5.08 -11.19
C LEU A 207 -13.18 -5.26 -10.49
N LYS A 208 -13.21 -6.10 -9.43
CA LYS A 208 -14.41 -6.33 -8.61
C LYS A 208 -14.19 -5.66 -7.24
N ARG A 209 -15.11 -4.78 -6.85
CA ARG A 209 -15.11 -4.14 -5.53
C ARG A 209 -15.15 -5.19 -4.42
N GLY A 210 -14.46 -4.91 -3.31
CA GLY A 210 -14.36 -5.81 -2.17
C GLY A 210 -13.55 -7.08 -2.46
N THR A 211 -12.72 -7.08 -3.51
CA THR A 211 -11.81 -8.20 -3.84
C THR A 211 -10.40 -7.65 -4.05
N GLY A 212 -9.44 -8.54 -4.30
CA GLY A 212 -8.05 -8.18 -4.34
C GLY A 212 -7.20 -9.08 -5.22
N TRP A 213 -5.90 -8.80 -5.23
CA TRP A 213 -4.89 -9.55 -5.95
C TRP A 213 -3.59 -9.58 -5.16
N LEU A 214 -2.82 -10.67 -5.21
CA LEU A 214 -1.40 -10.66 -4.91
C LEU A 214 -0.63 -10.38 -6.21
N ILE A 215 0.37 -9.50 -6.14
CA ILE A 215 1.23 -9.18 -7.28
C ILE A 215 2.67 -9.54 -6.91
N PRO A 216 3.17 -10.68 -7.44
CA PRO A 216 4.57 -11.06 -7.27
C PRO A 216 5.51 -10.07 -7.98
N PRO A 217 6.74 -9.89 -7.48
CA PRO A 217 7.73 -9.10 -8.19
C PRO A 217 8.11 -9.81 -9.50
N GLY A 218 8.60 -9.07 -10.48
CA GLY A 218 8.92 -9.60 -11.81
C GLY A 218 7.74 -9.65 -12.78
N VAL A 219 6.51 -9.46 -12.30
CA VAL A 219 5.29 -9.58 -13.13
C VAL A 219 4.89 -8.22 -13.70
N LEU A 220 4.64 -8.18 -15.01
CA LEU A 220 4.07 -7.01 -15.66
C LEU A 220 2.60 -6.84 -15.29
N HIS A 221 2.20 -5.62 -14.97
CA HIS A 221 0.83 -5.28 -14.63
C HIS A 221 0.56 -3.80 -14.89
N ALA A 222 -0.70 -3.45 -15.15
CA ALA A 222 -1.18 -2.08 -15.30
C ALA A 222 -2.40 -1.91 -14.40
N PRO A 223 -2.24 -1.32 -13.21
CA PRO A 223 -3.35 -1.02 -12.32
C PRO A 223 -4.42 -0.17 -13.01
N GLY A 224 -5.68 -0.60 -12.85
CA GLY A 224 -6.84 0.14 -13.31
C GLY A 224 -7.21 1.30 -12.37
N SER A 225 -8.33 1.94 -12.67
CA SER A 225 -8.78 3.14 -11.94
C SER A 225 -9.77 2.85 -10.81
N LEU A 226 -9.69 1.73 -10.09
CA LEU A 226 -10.32 1.68 -8.77
C LEU A 226 -9.33 2.23 -7.73
N CYS A 227 -9.83 2.98 -6.75
CA CYS A 227 -9.04 3.33 -5.58
C CYS A 227 -8.61 2.03 -4.90
N THR A 228 -7.32 1.84 -4.75
CA THR A 228 -6.73 0.57 -4.34
C THR A 228 -6.04 0.74 -3.00
N TYR A 229 -6.42 -0.10 -2.05
CA TYR A 229 -5.66 -0.33 -0.84
C TYR A 229 -4.53 -1.32 -1.15
N GLU A 230 -3.28 -0.89 -1.00
CA GLU A 230 -2.12 -1.65 -1.44
C GLU A 230 -1.14 -1.90 -0.28
N PRO A 231 -1.29 -2.98 0.49
CA PRO A 231 -0.22 -3.50 1.33
C PRO A 231 0.95 -4.00 0.47
N GLN A 232 2.16 -3.55 0.79
CA GLN A 232 3.37 -3.87 0.03
C GLN A 232 4.63 -3.91 0.90
N TRP A 233 5.70 -4.47 0.35
CA TRP A 233 7.03 -4.36 0.95
C TRP A 233 7.52 -2.91 0.95
N GLY A 234 8.34 -2.54 1.94
CA GLY A 234 8.91 -1.20 2.09
C GLY A 234 10.03 -0.91 1.10
N SER A 235 9.64 -0.76 -0.18
CA SER A 235 10.45 -0.42 -1.35
C SER A 235 9.57 0.32 -2.39
N ASP A 236 10.16 1.17 -3.22
CA ASP A 236 9.48 1.96 -4.26
C ASP A 236 10.17 1.79 -5.63
N VAL A 237 10.72 0.59 -5.89
CA VAL A 237 11.36 0.22 -7.17
C VAL A 237 10.33 -0.07 -8.25
N PHE A 238 10.58 0.34 -9.49
CA PHE A 238 9.77 -0.05 -10.64
C PHE A 238 10.52 0.06 -11.98
N GLY A 239 9.91 -0.47 -13.03
CA GLY A 239 10.23 -0.16 -14.42
C GLY A 239 8.94 -0.07 -15.26
N MET A 240 8.71 1.07 -15.91
CA MET A 240 7.55 1.29 -16.79
C MET A 240 7.83 0.71 -18.18
N PHE A 241 7.07 -0.29 -18.62
CA PHE A 241 7.26 -1.00 -19.90
C PHE A 241 6.38 -0.49 -21.04
N GLN A 242 5.49 0.48 -20.78
CA GLN A 242 4.62 1.11 -21.76
C GLN A 242 5.07 2.54 -22.04
N SER A 243 5.22 2.90 -23.32
CA SER A 243 5.71 4.22 -23.75
C SER A 243 4.62 5.30 -23.83
N LEU A 244 3.34 4.92 -23.94
CA LEU A 244 2.22 5.85 -24.08
C LEU A 244 0.96 5.31 -23.38
N VAL A 245 0.33 6.11 -22.50
CA VAL A 245 -0.86 5.72 -21.72
C VAL A 245 -1.91 6.80 -21.79
N GLU A 246 -3.06 6.53 -22.42
CA GLU A 246 -4.13 7.53 -22.61
C GLU A 246 -3.61 8.86 -23.17
N GLY A 247 -2.67 8.81 -24.12
CA GLY A 247 -2.05 9.98 -24.73
C GLY A 247 -0.96 10.66 -23.87
N ARG A 248 -0.67 10.16 -22.67
CA ARG A 248 0.47 10.61 -21.84
C ARG A 248 1.73 9.84 -22.22
N GLU A 249 2.77 10.56 -22.60
CA GLU A 249 4.10 9.99 -22.83
C GLU A 249 4.69 9.46 -21.52
N VAL A 250 5.31 8.28 -21.60
CA VAL A 250 6.14 7.72 -20.54
C VAL A 250 7.59 7.75 -21.03
N PRO A 251 8.49 8.49 -20.38
CA PRO A 251 9.87 8.60 -20.83
C PRO A 251 10.65 7.31 -20.54
N TRP A 252 11.66 7.03 -21.38
CA TRP A 252 12.55 5.86 -21.22
C TRP A 252 13.22 5.81 -19.83
N SER A 253 13.47 6.98 -19.22
CA SER A 253 14.02 7.06 -17.86
C SER A 253 13.16 6.37 -16.80
N LEU A 254 11.84 6.25 -17.01
CA LEU A 254 10.97 5.48 -16.09
C LEU A 254 11.00 3.97 -16.35
N LEU A 255 11.42 3.50 -17.53
CA LEU A 255 11.70 2.08 -17.78
C LEU A 255 12.95 1.63 -17.01
N VAL A 256 13.98 2.48 -16.99
CA VAL A 256 15.31 2.14 -16.46
C VAL A 256 15.65 2.84 -15.14
N LYS A 257 14.65 3.40 -14.45
CA LYS A 257 14.81 4.15 -13.18
C LYS A 257 15.67 3.38 -12.17
N ASP A 258 15.35 2.11 -11.96
CA ASP A 258 16.00 1.24 -10.98
C ASP A 258 16.88 0.17 -11.64
N VAL A 259 17.55 0.54 -12.73
CA VAL A 259 18.48 -0.30 -13.51
C VAL A 259 19.90 0.28 -13.43
N PRO A 260 20.97 -0.55 -13.32
CA PRO A 260 22.35 -0.06 -13.39
C PRO A 260 22.62 0.78 -14.64
N GLN A 261 23.37 1.87 -14.49
CA GLN A 261 23.54 2.87 -15.55
C GLN A 261 24.14 2.30 -16.84
N ASP A 262 25.07 1.34 -16.74
CA ASP A 262 25.68 0.63 -17.87
C ASP A 262 24.72 -0.34 -18.58
N LYS A 263 23.53 -0.57 -18.01
CA LYS A 263 22.48 -1.47 -18.52
C LYS A 263 21.25 -0.74 -19.05
N HIS A 264 21.23 0.58 -19.06
CA HIS A 264 20.08 1.39 -19.50
C HIS A 264 19.65 1.17 -20.96
N GLN A 265 20.51 0.60 -21.80
CA GLN A 265 20.21 0.27 -23.20
C GLN A 265 20.34 -1.24 -23.49
N ASP A 266 20.57 -2.05 -22.46
CA ASP A 266 20.70 -3.50 -22.56
C ASP A 266 19.29 -4.13 -22.48
N LEU A 267 18.64 -4.28 -23.63
CA LEU A 267 17.27 -4.83 -23.71
C LEU A 267 17.20 -6.25 -23.13
N ASP A 268 18.27 -7.02 -23.24
CA ASP A 268 18.32 -8.40 -22.74
C ASP A 268 18.29 -8.39 -21.22
N PHE A 269 19.07 -7.50 -20.60
CA PHE A 269 19.02 -7.27 -19.15
C PHE A 269 17.65 -6.75 -18.70
N ILE A 270 17.06 -5.79 -19.42
CA ILE A 270 15.75 -5.22 -19.08
C ILE A 270 14.69 -6.33 -19.06
N ILE A 271 14.68 -7.21 -20.06
CA ILE A 271 13.73 -8.33 -20.17
C ILE A 271 14.04 -9.44 -19.16
N GLU A 272 15.31 -9.67 -18.79
CA GLU A 272 15.70 -10.64 -17.76
C GLU A 272 15.10 -10.32 -16.39
N GLN A 273 14.80 -9.05 -16.11
CA GLN A 273 14.14 -8.65 -14.86
C GLN A 273 12.71 -9.21 -14.71
N LEU A 274 12.07 -9.58 -15.82
CA LEU A 274 10.74 -10.18 -15.81
C LEU A 274 10.81 -11.63 -15.32
N ASP A 275 9.99 -11.97 -14.33
CA ASP A 275 9.75 -13.36 -13.96
C ASP A 275 8.92 -14.00 -15.08
N TRP A 276 9.62 -14.65 -16.01
CA TRP A 276 9.01 -15.06 -17.27
C TRP A 276 7.88 -16.07 -17.05
N GLU A 277 8.09 -17.04 -16.17
CA GLU A 277 7.11 -18.10 -15.89
C GLU A 277 5.83 -17.53 -15.28
N LYS A 278 5.95 -16.58 -14.34
CA LYS A 278 4.79 -15.91 -13.76
C LYS A 278 4.07 -14.99 -14.75
N ASN A 279 4.80 -14.33 -15.66
CA ASN A 279 4.18 -13.47 -16.66
C ASN A 279 3.30 -14.26 -17.62
N VAL A 280 3.74 -15.42 -18.10
CA VAL A 280 2.96 -16.24 -19.07
C VAL A 280 2.09 -17.31 -18.41
N ASP A 281 1.75 -17.14 -17.13
CA ASP A 281 0.98 -18.11 -16.36
C ASP A 281 -0.45 -18.27 -16.92
N THR A 282 -0.73 -19.47 -17.45
CA THR A 282 -2.05 -19.87 -17.96
C THR A 282 -3.17 -19.83 -16.92
N HIS A 283 -2.83 -19.84 -15.63
CA HIS A 283 -3.74 -19.83 -14.49
C HIS A 283 -3.54 -18.60 -13.59
N PHE A 284 -2.99 -17.50 -14.12
CA PHE A 284 -2.64 -16.29 -13.35
C PHE A 284 -3.72 -15.86 -12.36
N LYS A 285 -4.98 -15.80 -12.80
CA LYS A 285 -6.11 -15.44 -11.94
C LYS A 285 -6.28 -16.41 -10.77
N ALA A 286 -6.21 -17.71 -11.00
CA ALA A 286 -6.38 -18.71 -9.94
C ALA A 286 -5.26 -18.62 -8.89
N HIS A 287 -4.04 -18.25 -9.30
CA HIS A 287 -2.89 -18.16 -8.41
C HIS A 287 -2.75 -16.82 -7.67
N ASN A 288 -3.45 -15.77 -8.10
CA ASN A 288 -3.23 -14.41 -7.59
C ASN A 288 -4.50 -13.67 -7.14
N TYR A 289 -5.69 -14.06 -7.58
CA TYR A 289 -6.93 -13.36 -7.22
C TYR A 289 -7.42 -13.72 -5.81
N LEU A 290 -7.89 -12.71 -5.08
CA LEU A 290 -8.33 -12.83 -3.69
C LEU A 290 -9.78 -12.40 -3.53
N GLU A 291 -10.61 -13.23 -2.91
CA GLU A 291 -11.87 -12.79 -2.31
C GLU A 291 -11.77 -12.80 -0.78
N PRO A 292 -12.52 -11.92 -0.08
CA PRO A 292 -12.44 -11.87 1.38
C PRO A 292 -12.86 -13.18 2.03
N ILE A 293 -12.10 -13.63 3.03
CA ILE A 293 -12.41 -14.83 3.82
C ILE A 293 -12.73 -14.41 5.25
N VAL A 294 -13.91 -14.76 5.74
CA VAL A 294 -14.28 -14.48 7.14
C VAL A 294 -13.37 -15.27 8.09
N ASP A 295 -12.69 -14.56 8.97
CA ASP A 295 -11.97 -15.16 10.09
C ASP A 295 -12.95 -15.41 11.23
N GLN A 296 -13.50 -16.63 11.25
CA GLN A 296 -14.48 -17.04 12.26
C GLN A 296 -13.92 -16.97 13.69
N ALA A 297 -12.61 -17.16 13.87
CA ALA A 297 -12.00 -17.12 15.19
C ALA A 297 -11.90 -15.69 15.76
N ASN A 298 -11.91 -14.68 14.88
CA ASN A 298 -11.85 -13.27 15.23
C ASN A 298 -13.14 -12.51 14.90
N SER A 299 -14.25 -13.23 14.70
CA SER A 299 -15.58 -12.67 14.45
C SER A 299 -16.54 -13.04 15.59
N GLY A 300 -17.61 -12.27 15.76
CA GLY A 300 -18.56 -12.49 16.85
C GLY A 300 -19.90 -11.79 16.63
N SER A 301 -20.66 -11.64 17.72
CA SER A 301 -21.96 -10.96 17.65
C SER A 301 -21.77 -9.47 17.35
N GLY A 302 -22.27 -9.01 16.21
CA GLY A 302 -22.22 -7.60 15.79
C GLY A 302 -20.88 -7.14 15.20
N TYR A 303 -19.92 -8.05 14.97
CA TYR A 303 -18.68 -7.71 14.27
C TYR A 303 -18.13 -8.87 13.44
N THR A 304 -17.48 -8.55 12.33
CA THR A 304 -16.88 -9.53 11.42
C THR A 304 -15.50 -9.07 10.98
N ASP A 305 -14.53 -9.96 11.09
CA ASP A 305 -13.16 -9.75 10.66
C ASP A 305 -12.87 -10.63 9.43
N ARG A 306 -12.34 -10.04 8.36
CA ARG A 306 -12.14 -10.72 7.07
C ARG A 306 -10.71 -10.59 6.62
N TRP A 307 -10.09 -11.68 6.22
CA TRP A 307 -8.85 -11.64 5.42
C TRP A 307 -9.16 -11.02 4.06
N ILE A 308 -8.46 -9.95 3.72
CA ILE A 308 -8.59 -9.27 2.42
C ILE A 308 -7.31 -9.34 1.59
N VAL A 309 -6.16 -9.51 2.25
CA VAL A 309 -4.87 -9.85 1.66
C VAL A 309 -4.28 -11.01 2.45
N TYR A 310 -4.00 -12.11 1.75
CA TYR A 310 -3.50 -13.37 2.31
C TYR A 310 -2.80 -14.18 1.22
N GLY A 311 -2.15 -15.27 1.59
CA GLY A 311 -1.28 -16.07 0.73
C GLY A 311 0.20 -15.76 0.92
N THR A 312 1.04 -16.38 0.11
CA THR A 312 2.50 -16.21 0.16
C THR A 312 3.01 -15.72 -1.17
N VAL A 313 4.12 -14.99 -1.16
CA VAL A 313 4.88 -14.63 -2.35
C VAL A 313 6.17 -15.43 -2.32
N ASP A 314 6.38 -16.29 -3.32
CA ASP A 314 7.52 -17.20 -3.39
C ASP A 314 7.70 -18.05 -2.12
N GLY A 315 6.58 -18.46 -1.52
CA GLY A 315 6.55 -19.30 -0.31
C GLY A 315 6.67 -18.53 1.01
N GLU A 316 6.87 -17.21 0.99
CA GLU A 316 7.05 -16.38 2.17
C GLU A 316 5.80 -15.55 2.51
N GLN A 317 5.46 -15.43 3.80
CA GLN A 317 4.48 -14.45 4.28
C GLN A 317 5.16 -13.09 4.40
N LEU A 318 4.99 -12.24 3.39
CA LEU A 318 5.63 -10.92 3.35
C LEU A 318 4.76 -9.81 3.95
N PHE A 319 3.46 -9.87 3.69
CA PHE A 319 2.44 -8.98 4.24
C PHE A 319 1.08 -9.67 4.18
N SER A 320 0.14 -9.18 4.99
CA SER A 320 -1.26 -9.59 5.00
C SER A 320 -2.12 -8.41 5.41
N ALA A 321 -3.43 -8.49 5.18
CA ALA A 321 -4.36 -7.47 5.64
C ALA A 321 -5.75 -8.03 5.93
N LYS A 322 -6.45 -7.36 6.84
CA LYS A 322 -7.79 -7.69 7.27
C LYS A 322 -8.70 -6.47 7.26
N GLU A 323 -9.98 -6.71 6.97
CA GLU A 323 -11.08 -5.75 7.16
C GLU A 323 -11.86 -6.13 8.41
N LEU A 324 -12.00 -5.21 9.35
CA LEU A 324 -12.89 -5.36 10.51
C LEU A 324 -14.10 -4.44 10.34
N THR A 325 -15.29 -5.04 10.40
CA THR A 325 -16.60 -4.36 10.39
C THR A 325 -17.30 -4.55 11.72
N LEU A 326 -17.72 -3.45 12.37
CA LEU A 326 -18.57 -3.47 13.56
C LEU A 326 -19.92 -2.82 13.22
N GLU A 327 -21.01 -3.49 13.56
CA GLU A 327 -22.36 -2.95 13.47
C GLU A 327 -22.56 -1.79 14.47
N PRO A 328 -23.53 -0.87 14.23
CA PRO A 328 -23.84 0.22 15.16
C PRO A 328 -24.02 -0.26 16.60
N GLY A 329 -23.30 0.36 17.55
CA GLY A 329 -23.33 0.02 18.97
C GLY A 329 -22.57 -1.25 19.36
N ALA A 330 -22.00 -2.00 18.41
CA ALA A 330 -21.21 -3.17 18.72
C ALA A 330 -19.84 -2.81 19.33
N LYS A 331 -19.31 -3.74 20.12
CA LYS A 331 -17.96 -3.69 20.68
C LYS A 331 -17.26 -5.03 20.52
N CYS A 332 -15.94 -5.01 20.34
CA CYS A 332 -15.12 -6.21 20.40
C CYS A 332 -13.75 -5.91 21.01
N THR A 333 -13.06 -6.95 21.48
CA THR A 333 -11.64 -6.87 21.81
C THR A 333 -10.85 -7.47 20.66
N LEU A 334 -10.12 -6.62 19.94
CA LEU A 334 -9.23 -7.03 18.86
C LEU A 334 -7.89 -7.46 19.45
N LYS A 335 -7.49 -8.71 19.19
CA LYS A 335 -6.20 -9.25 19.62
C LYS A 335 -5.48 -9.86 18.42
N ASP A 336 -4.41 -9.21 17.98
CA ASP A 336 -3.59 -9.64 16.86
C ASP A 336 -2.20 -10.09 17.35
N PRO A 337 -1.51 -11.01 16.64
CA PRO A 337 -0.20 -11.52 17.06
C PRO A 337 0.97 -10.56 16.83
N GLY A 338 0.74 -9.42 16.17
CA GLY A 338 1.78 -8.46 15.83
C GLY A 338 1.24 -7.07 15.54
N ALA A 339 2.15 -6.12 15.36
CA ALA A 339 1.83 -4.73 15.05
C ALA A 339 1.12 -4.59 13.69
N SER A 340 0.33 -3.52 13.55
CA SER A 340 -0.39 -3.23 12.31
C SER A 340 -0.63 -1.75 12.10
N GLY A 341 -0.60 -1.30 10.85
CA GLY A 341 -1.16 -0.01 10.46
C GLY A 341 -2.65 -0.13 10.25
N TRP A 342 -3.43 0.79 10.84
CA TRP A 342 -4.90 0.83 10.81
C TRP A 342 -5.39 2.08 10.09
N ILE A 343 -6.39 1.91 9.21
CA ILE A 343 -7.14 2.99 8.60
C ILE A 343 -8.65 2.73 8.69
N THR A 344 -9.40 3.72 9.17
CA THR A 344 -10.87 3.69 9.23
C THR A 344 -11.42 4.21 7.90
N VAL A 345 -12.27 3.41 7.26
CA VAL A 345 -12.77 3.70 5.91
C VAL A 345 -14.25 4.08 5.88
N GLN A 346 -15.00 3.76 6.94
CA GLN A 346 -16.40 4.15 7.12
C GLN A 346 -16.74 4.27 8.62
N GLY A 347 -17.66 5.16 8.95
CA GLY A 347 -18.18 5.28 10.31
C GLY A 347 -17.27 6.04 11.26
N ARG A 348 -17.66 5.96 12.54
CA ARG A 348 -16.94 6.55 13.67
C ARG A 348 -17.06 5.65 14.89
N GLY A 349 -16.13 5.80 15.81
CA GLY A 349 -16.03 4.92 16.95
C GLY A 349 -14.87 5.26 17.86
N ARG A 350 -14.33 4.24 18.50
CA ARG A 350 -13.13 4.32 19.33
C ARG A 350 -12.26 3.08 19.12
N ILE A 351 -10.95 3.29 19.21
CA ILE A 351 -9.93 2.24 19.34
C ILE A 351 -9.18 2.51 20.64
N GLY A 352 -9.48 1.73 21.67
CA GLY A 352 -9.08 1.98 23.05
C GLY A 352 -9.38 3.42 23.49
N LYS A 353 -8.31 4.18 23.76
CA LYS A 353 -8.43 5.56 24.21
C LYS A 353 -8.60 6.58 23.08
N LEU A 354 -8.31 6.21 21.84
CA LEU A 354 -8.35 7.11 20.68
C LEU A 354 -9.74 7.10 20.02
N ALA A 355 -10.22 8.27 19.61
CA ALA A 355 -11.42 8.38 18.77
C ALA A 355 -11.13 7.85 17.36
N LEU A 356 -12.14 7.36 16.65
CA LEU A 356 -12.06 7.05 15.23
C LEU A 356 -13.14 7.83 14.51
N GLN A 357 -12.77 8.52 13.43
CA GLN A 357 -13.73 9.17 12.55
C GLN A 357 -13.22 9.17 11.12
N THR A 358 -14.02 8.63 10.21
CA THR A 358 -13.76 8.74 8.79
C THR A 358 -14.08 10.18 8.32
N PRO A 359 -13.11 10.95 7.80
CA PRO A 359 -13.38 12.29 7.30
C PRO A 359 -14.23 12.24 6.04
N ALA A 360 -15.03 13.29 5.80
CA ALA A 360 -15.73 13.48 4.52
C ALA A 360 -14.81 14.13 3.47
N MET A 361 -13.94 15.03 3.93
CA MET A 361 -12.96 15.76 3.13
C MET A 361 -11.78 16.13 4.05
N ILE A 362 -10.58 16.18 3.50
CA ILE A 362 -9.35 16.50 4.21
C ILE A 362 -8.62 17.60 3.44
N HIS A 363 -8.28 18.72 4.08
CA HIS A 363 -7.37 19.70 3.48
C HIS A 363 -5.91 19.28 3.67
N PHE A 364 -5.05 19.70 2.73
CA PHE A 364 -3.63 19.40 2.82
C PHE A 364 -3.01 19.96 4.11
N GLY A 365 -2.35 19.09 4.88
CA GLY A 365 -1.76 19.42 6.18
C GLY A 365 -2.71 19.31 7.37
N GLU A 366 -3.98 18.95 7.18
CA GLU A 366 -4.89 18.65 8.29
C GLU A 366 -4.58 17.30 8.94
N GLU A 367 -4.70 17.27 10.26
CA GLU A 367 -4.70 16.02 11.02
C GLU A 367 -6.10 15.37 10.99
N THR A 368 -6.14 14.04 11.06
CA THR A 368 -7.37 13.25 11.01
C THR A 368 -7.42 12.23 12.14
N GLU A 369 -8.59 11.61 12.34
CA GLU A 369 -8.80 10.58 13.37
C GLU A 369 -8.97 9.17 12.78
N ASP A 370 -8.77 9.00 11.47
CA ASP A 370 -8.99 7.74 10.77
C ASP A 370 -7.79 6.78 10.82
N GLU A 371 -6.58 7.28 11.07
CA GLU A 371 -5.33 6.51 11.01
C GLU A 371 -4.70 6.30 12.40
N VAL A 372 -4.27 5.05 12.68
CA VAL A 372 -3.63 4.65 13.93
C VAL A 372 -2.56 3.60 13.64
N PHE A 373 -1.45 3.61 14.37
CA PHE A 373 -0.54 2.48 14.45
C PHE A 373 -0.82 1.68 15.72
N ILE A 374 -1.16 0.40 15.56
CA ILE A 374 -1.34 -0.54 16.66
C ILE A 374 0.02 -1.21 16.89
N THR A 375 0.69 -0.85 17.98
CA THR A 375 2.00 -1.45 18.31
C THR A 375 1.88 -2.93 18.69
N HIS A 376 2.99 -3.65 18.67
CA HIS A 376 3.06 -5.03 19.13
C HIS A 376 2.58 -5.18 20.59
N GLU A 377 2.96 -4.23 21.46
CA GLU A 377 2.48 -4.16 22.85
C GLU A 377 0.93 -4.09 22.92
N ALA A 378 0.31 -3.17 22.17
CA ALA A 378 -1.15 -3.02 22.16
C ALA A 378 -1.86 -4.22 21.50
N ALA A 379 -1.36 -4.68 20.35
CA ALA A 379 -1.96 -5.78 19.59
C ALA A 379 -2.03 -7.08 20.41
N THR A 380 -0.94 -7.41 21.10
CA THR A 380 -0.82 -8.64 21.89
C THR A 380 -1.50 -8.55 23.26
N ALA A 381 -1.66 -7.35 23.82
CA ALA A 381 -2.49 -7.12 25.01
C ALA A 381 -3.99 -7.24 24.68
N GLY A 382 -4.39 -6.77 23.49
CA GLY A 382 -5.77 -6.68 23.04
C GLY A 382 -6.32 -5.27 23.20
N VAL A 383 -7.05 -4.79 22.20
CA VAL A 383 -7.57 -3.43 22.11
C VAL A 383 -9.08 -3.45 21.97
N GLU A 384 -9.80 -2.73 22.82
CA GLU A 384 -11.25 -2.56 22.67
C GLU A 384 -11.57 -1.66 21.48
N ILE A 385 -12.44 -2.12 20.58
CA ILE A 385 -13.00 -1.36 19.47
C ILE A 385 -14.50 -1.19 19.73
N GLU A 386 -15.00 0.03 19.57
CA GLU A 386 -16.42 0.34 19.74
C GLU A 386 -16.92 1.16 18.56
N ASN A 387 -18.06 0.76 18.00
CA ASN A 387 -18.81 1.60 17.08
C ASN A 387 -19.78 2.52 17.83
N THR A 388 -19.49 3.82 17.84
CA THR A 388 -20.34 4.87 18.46
C THR A 388 -21.18 5.63 17.42
N GLY A 389 -21.12 5.20 16.17
CA GLY A 389 -21.86 5.75 15.04
C GLY A 389 -23.22 5.08 14.83
N SER A 390 -23.93 5.59 13.81
CA SER A 390 -25.20 5.04 13.32
C SER A 390 -25.04 4.18 12.07
N GLU A 391 -23.83 4.11 11.51
CA GLU A 391 -23.47 3.27 10.37
C GLU A 391 -22.39 2.26 10.79
N PRO A 392 -22.11 1.21 9.99
CA PRO A 392 -21.00 0.31 10.28
C PRO A 392 -19.66 1.05 10.42
N LEU A 393 -18.90 0.69 11.45
CA LEU A 393 -17.50 1.11 11.58
C LEU A 393 -16.66 0.09 10.82
N VAL A 394 -16.07 0.52 9.70
CA VAL A 394 -15.25 -0.34 8.85
C VAL A 394 -13.82 0.14 8.87
N SER A 395 -12.89 -0.79 9.04
CA SER A 395 -11.45 -0.51 9.11
C SER A 395 -10.67 -1.54 8.30
N LEU A 396 -9.54 -1.10 7.76
CA LEU A 396 -8.53 -1.95 7.12
C LEU A 396 -7.28 -1.91 7.97
N ARG A 397 -6.64 -3.07 8.17
CA ARG A 397 -5.36 -3.15 8.85
C ARG A 397 -4.42 -4.13 8.17
N TYR A 398 -3.15 -3.76 8.06
CA TYR A 398 -2.13 -4.59 7.43
C TYR A 398 -1.02 -4.97 8.41
N PHE A 399 -0.38 -6.11 8.15
CA PHE A 399 0.64 -6.71 8.99
C PHE A 399 1.93 -6.94 8.21
N GLY A 400 3.04 -6.97 8.93
CA GLY A 400 4.35 -7.29 8.39
C GLY A 400 4.59 -8.79 8.23
N PRO A 401 5.81 -9.17 7.79
CA PRO A 401 6.14 -10.55 7.44
C PRO A 401 6.07 -11.50 8.63
N ASN A 402 5.67 -12.74 8.37
CA ASN A 402 5.63 -13.84 9.34
C ASN A 402 4.83 -13.54 10.63
N THR A 403 3.86 -12.61 10.56
CA THR A 403 3.03 -12.21 11.70
C THR A 403 2.05 -13.31 12.12
N HIS A 404 1.52 -14.12 11.19
CA HIS A 404 0.46 -15.07 11.48
C HIS A 404 0.93 -16.52 11.36
N ALA A 405 0.71 -17.30 12.43
CA ALA A 405 0.99 -18.74 12.42
C ALA A 405 0.11 -19.52 11.43
N LYS A 406 -1.07 -19.00 11.11
CA LYS A 406 -1.99 -19.53 10.11
C LYS A 406 -2.47 -18.39 9.24
N LEU A 407 -2.24 -18.50 7.95
CA LEU A 407 -2.71 -17.58 6.93
C LEU A 407 -3.47 -18.38 5.87
N PRO A 408 -4.64 -17.92 5.40
CA PRO A 408 -5.30 -18.54 4.26
C PRO A 408 -4.37 -18.55 3.03
N SER A 409 -4.47 -19.62 2.24
CA SER A 409 -3.80 -19.72 0.94
C SER A 409 -4.63 -19.07 -0.15
N VAL A 410 -3.99 -18.64 -1.24
CA VAL A 410 -4.73 -18.19 -2.42
C VAL A 410 -5.65 -19.30 -2.91
N GLY A 411 -6.91 -18.97 -3.20
CA GLY A 411 -7.95 -19.93 -3.58
C GLY A 411 -8.76 -20.51 -2.41
N ASP A 412 -8.37 -20.28 -1.15
CA ASP A 412 -9.14 -20.78 0.02
C ASP A 412 -10.55 -20.20 0.12
N TYR A 413 -10.82 -19.07 -0.54
CA TYR A 413 -12.16 -18.48 -0.61
C TYR A 413 -13.19 -19.34 -1.37
N LEU A 414 -12.74 -20.39 -2.07
CA LEU A 414 -13.59 -21.35 -2.78
C LEU A 414 -14.03 -22.53 -1.89
N LYS A 415 -13.51 -22.63 -0.66
CA LYS A 415 -13.71 -23.77 0.25
C LYS A 415 -14.97 -23.64 1.10
#